data_AF-A0A822AG59-F1
#
_entry.id   AF-A0A822AG59-F1
#
_cell.length_a   1.000
_cell.length_b   1.000
_cell.length_c   1.000
_cell.angle_alpha   90.00
_cell.angle_beta   90.00
_cell.angle_gamma   90.00
#
_symmetry.space_group_name_H-M   'P 1'
#
loop_
_entity.id
_entity.type
_entity.pdbx_description
1 polymer ?
#
loop_
_entity_poly.entity_id
_entity_poly.type
_entity_poly.pdbx_seq_one_letter_code
_entity_poly.pdbx_strand_id
1 'polypeptide(L)'
;RLWLHGGGYTAGSSNDYDARNLANLSQSIIVTINYRLGIFGFFPLPAVEERNFGWLDQQLALQWVQENIASFGGDKTNVMLFGQSAGGGSTIAHLLIQSSWSLYSSAILQSSGPFRYDTCQEREQINLELLEKSFSECQSNINCFRQLNASLFYEKLTVNWITLWPCIGERSQLKEQPLALFRKGDFNKKASIIGGMNTNEEEF
;
A
#
# COMPACT_ATOMS: atom_id res chain seq x y z
N ARG A 1 -13.20 1.98 -11.57
CA ARG A 1 -12.94 2.18 -10.12
C ARG A 1 -11.97 1.10 -9.66
N LEU A 2 -10.89 1.45 -8.98
CA LEU A 2 -9.87 0.52 -8.52
C LEU A 2 -9.91 0.42 -6.98
N TRP A 3 -10.09 -0.79 -6.48
CA TRP A 3 -10.22 -1.10 -5.05
C TRP A 3 -8.89 -1.56 -4.45
N LEU A 4 -8.52 -0.96 -3.33
CA LEU A 4 -7.43 -1.38 -2.47
C LEU A 4 -8.00 -2.00 -1.18
N HIS A 5 -7.77 -3.30 -0.99
CA HIS A 5 -8.24 -3.98 0.21
C HIS A 5 -7.50 -3.55 1.47
N GLY A 6 -8.16 -3.70 2.62
CA GLY A 6 -7.60 -3.50 3.96
C GLY A 6 -6.78 -4.70 4.44
N GLY A 7 -6.65 -4.85 5.75
CA GLY A 7 -5.90 -5.97 6.38
C GLY A 7 -4.54 -5.58 6.96
N GLY A 8 -4.39 -4.33 7.42
CA GLY A 8 -3.22 -3.89 8.20
C GLY A 8 -1.89 -3.99 7.47
N TYR A 9 -1.90 -4.07 6.13
CA TYR A 9 -0.75 -4.36 5.26
C TYR A 9 -0.15 -5.76 5.44
N THR A 10 -0.76 -6.64 6.23
CA THR A 10 -0.25 -7.98 6.56
C THR A 10 -1.14 -9.11 6.06
N ALA A 11 -2.41 -8.83 5.78
CA ALA A 11 -3.41 -9.80 5.33
C ALA A 11 -4.39 -9.19 4.31
N GLY A 12 -5.28 -10.03 3.78
CA GLY A 12 -6.31 -9.68 2.80
C GLY A 12 -5.98 -10.06 1.37
N SER A 13 -7.00 -10.10 0.53
CA SER A 13 -6.89 -10.40 -0.90
C SER A 13 -7.95 -9.66 -1.72
N SER A 14 -7.68 -9.47 -3.02
CA SER A 14 -8.69 -9.07 -4.00
C SER A 14 -9.92 -9.98 -4.02
N ASN A 15 -9.72 -11.28 -3.73
CA ASN A 15 -10.74 -12.31 -3.82
C ASN A 15 -11.76 -12.25 -2.68
N ASP A 16 -11.46 -11.51 -1.61
CA ASP A 16 -12.37 -11.31 -0.48
C ASP A 16 -13.57 -10.42 -0.86
N TYR A 17 -13.50 -9.75 -2.03
CA TYR A 17 -14.47 -8.73 -2.46
C TYR A 17 -15.11 -9.11 -3.80
N ASP A 18 -16.32 -9.67 -3.74
CA ASP A 18 -17.16 -9.87 -4.92
C ASP A 18 -17.73 -8.52 -5.42
N ALA A 19 -17.14 -8.03 -6.51
CA ALA A 19 -17.48 -6.74 -7.07
C ALA A 19 -18.74 -6.73 -7.96
N ARG A 20 -19.39 -7.88 -8.23
CA ARG A 20 -20.49 -7.98 -9.21
C ARG A 20 -21.66 -7.05 -8.88
N ASN A 21 -22.08 -7.03 -7.61
CA ASN A 21 -23.19 -6.17 -7.18
C ASN A 21 -22.85 -4.68 -7.32
N LEU A 22 -21.64 -4.29 -6.92
CA LEU A 22 -21.19 -2.91 -7.06
C LEU A 22 -21.09 -2.49 -8.53
N ALA A 23 -20.53 -3.35 -9.39
CA ALA A 23 -20.45 -3.11 -10.82
C ALA A 23 -21.83 -2.90 -11.44
N ASN A 24 -22.79 -3.78 -11.11
CA ASN A 24 -24.17 -3.70 -11.61
C ASN A 24 -24.92 -2.47 -11.09
N LEU A 25 -24.87 -2.18 -9.79
CA LEU A 25 -25.62 -1.04 -9.23
C LEU A 25 -25.07 0.30 -9.69
N SER A 26 -23.75 0.38 -9.86
CA SER A 26 -23.09 1.63 -10.22
C SER A 26 -22.87 1.83 -11.72
N GLN A 27 -23.18 0.80 -12.53
CA GLN A 27 -22.92 0.79 -13.96
C GLN A 27 -21.46 1.19 -14.28
N SER A 28 -20.51 0.59 -13.53
CA SER A 28 -19.10 0.93 -13.65
C SER A 28 -18.20 -0.30 -13.58
N ILE A 29 -17.00 -0.20 -14.16
CA ILE A 29 -15.99 -1.26 -14.05
C ILE A 29 -15.33 -1.18 -12.68
N ILE A 30 -15.30 -2.31 -11.99
CA ILE A 30 -14.60 -2.46 -10.71
C ILE A 30 -13.39 -3.36 -10.92
N VAL A 31 -12.21 -2.85 -10.56
CA VAL A 31 -10.94 -3.57 -10.57
C VAL A 31 -10.53 -3.79 -9.12
N THR A 32 -10.43 -5.04 -8.69
CA THR A 32 -9.83 -5.41 -7.40
C THR A 32 -8.44 -5.97 -7.67
N ILE A 33 -7.47 -5.61 -6.84
CA ILE A 33 -6.06 -6.01 -7.06
C ILE A 33 -5.48 -6.67 -5.81
N ASN A 34 -4.47 -7.51 -6.02
CA ASN A 34 -3.57 -7.92 -4.94
C ASN A 34 -2.32 -7.04 -5.02
N TYR A 35 -1.72 -6.78 -3.85
CA TYR A 35 -0.41 -6.14 -3.72
C TYR A 35 0.40 -6.90 -2.67
N ARG A 36 1.73 -6.85 -2.72
CA ARG A 36 2.56 -7.54 -1.73
C ARG A 36 2.29 -7.02 -0.32
N LEU A 37 2.24 -7.95 0.64
CA LEU A 37 1.91 -7.71 2.04
C LEU A 37 3.09 -8.10 2.95
N GLY A 38 3.04 -7.64 4.20
CA GLY A 38 3.96 -8.00 5.27
C GLY A 38 5.41 -7.76 4.88
N ILE A 39 6.26 -8.75 5.15
CA ILE A 39 7.70 -8.67 4.86
C ILE A 39 8.00 -8.45 3.37
N PHE A 40 7.14 -8.96 2.49
CA PHE A 40 7.34 -8.85 1.04
C PHE A 40 6.86 -7.50 0.49
N GLY A 41 6.01 -6.80 1.22
CA GLY A 41 5.41 -5.52 0.81
C GLY A 41 6.09 -4.28 1.42
N PHE A 42 6.48 -4.34 2.69
CA PHE A 42 6.73 -3.12 3.47
C PHE A 42 7.89 -3.22 4.47
N PHE A 43 8.83 -4.15 4.23
CA PHE A 43 9.97 -4.40 5.12
C PHE A 43 11.27 -3.88 4.50
N PRO A 44 11.70 -2.65 4.81
CA PRO A 44 12.90 -2.07 4.23
C PRO A 44 14.16 -2.73 4.77
N LEU A 45 15.17 -2.88 3.90
CA LEU A 45 16.49 -3.41 4.23
C LEU A 45 17.59 -2.51 3.62
N PRO A 46 18.78 -2.40 4.24
CA PRO A 46 19.85 -1.55 3.74
C PRO A 46 20.26 -1.88 2.31
N ALA A 47 20.38 -3.19 2.01
CA ALA A 47 20.81 -3.74 0.73
C ALA A 47 19.74 -3.75 -0.38
N VAL A 48 18.51 -3.33 -0.07
CA VAL A 48 17.43 -3.18 -1.04
C VAL A 48 17.28 -1.70 -1.35
N GLU A 49 17.09 -1.32 -2.60
CA GLU A 49 16.93 0.09 -2.98
C GLU A 49 15.50 0.56 -2.84
N GLU A 50 14.55 -0.22 -3.34
CA GLU A 50 13.14 0.10 -3.33
C GLU A 50 12.53 -0.04 -1.93
N ARG A 51 11.56 0.82 -1.64
CA ARG A 51 10.76 0.81 -0.40
C ARG A 51 9.30 0.59 -0.75
N ASN A 52 8.50 0.17 0.23
CA ASN A 52 7.05 0.02 0.10
C ASN A 52 6.63 -0.65 -1.22
N PHE A 53 7.19 -1.84 -1.48
CA PHE A 53 6.84 -2.67 -2.62
C PHE A 53 5.32 -2.82 -2.82
N GLY A 54 4.53 -2.89 -1.75
CA GLY A 54 3.07 -2.91 -1.86
C GLY A 54 2.50 -1.64 -2.51
N TRP A 55 3.03 -0.45 -2.23
CA TRP A 55 2.63 0.79 -2.93
C TRP A 55 3.11 0.82 -4.38
N LEU A 56 4.29 0.26 -4.68
CA LEU A 56 4.75 0.12 -6.06
C LEU A 56 3.85 -0.82 -6.86
N ASP A 57 3.41 -1.93 -6.27
CA ASP A 57 2.47 -2.85 -6.91
C ASP A 57 1.13 -2.16 -7.20
N GLN A 58 0.62 -1.38 -6.24
CA GLN A 58 -0.62 -0.60 -6.41
C GLN A 58 -0.47 0.46 -7.50
N GLN A 59 0.67 1.15 -7.57
CA GLN A 59 0.96 2.12 -8.63
C GLN A 59 1.07 1.45 -10.00
N LEU A 60 1.73 0.30 -10.08
CA LEU A 60 1.81 -0.49 -11.31
C LEU A 60 0.43 -0.95 -11.78
N ALA A 61 -0.44 -1.37 -10.86
CA ALA A 61 -1.82 -1.74 -11.21
C ALA A 61 -2.63 -0.53 -11.71
N LEU A 62 -2.43 0.66 -11.12
CA LEU A 62 -3.02 1.90 -11.61
C LEU A 62 -2.52 2.26 -13.02
N GLN A 63 -1.23 2.06 -13.31
CA GLN A 63 -0.68 2.23 -14.66
C GLN A 63 -1.29 1.22 -15.64
N TRP A 64 -1.42 -0.04 -15.23
CA TRP A 64 -2.08 -1.07 -16.04
C TRP A 64 -3.52 -0.66 -16.37
N VAL A 65 -4.27 -0.10 -15.41
CA VAL A 65 -5.62 0.44 -15.66
C VAL A 65 -5.56 1.58 -16.69
N GLN A 66 -4.64 2.52 -16.57
CA GLN A 66 -4.50 3.62 -17.54
C GLN A 66 -4.24 3.12 -18.98
N GLU A 67 -3.46 2.05 -19.12
CA GLU A 67 -3.07 1.50 -20.41
C GLU A 67 -4.14 0.57 -21.02
N ASN A 68 -4.89 -0.16 -20.18
CA ASN A 68 -5.69 -1.30 -20.64
C ASN A 68 -7.20 -1.15 -20.43
N ILE A 69 -7.67 -0.30 -19.51
CA ILE A 69 -9.08 -0.33 -19.09
C ILE A 69 -10.06 0.03 -20.22
N ALA A 70 -9.60 0.77 -21.23
CA ALA A 70 -10.38 1.10 -22.41
C ALA A 70 -10.85 -0.15 -23.19
N SER A 71 -10.03 -1.22 -23.23
CA SER A 71 -10.38 -2.49 -23.87
C SER A 71 -11.52 -3.23 -23.16
N PHE A 72 -11.79 -2.89 -21.90
CA PHE A 72 -12.90 -3.42 -21.12
C PHE A 72 -14.12 -2.48 -21.14
N GLY A 73 -14.08 -1.40 -21.93
CA GLY A 73 -15.13 -0.38 -22.00
C GLY A 73 -15.02 0.72 -20.93
N GLY A 74 -13.90 0.82 -20.24
CA GLY A 74 -13.67 1.82 -19.19
C GLY A 74 -13.13 3.15 -19.71
N ASP A 75 -13.39 4.22 -18.98
CA ASP A 75 -12.80 5.54 -19.24
C ASP A 75 -11.58 5.76 -18.33
N LYS A 76 -10.38 5.76 -18.93
CA LYS A 76 -9.11 5.99 -18.21
C LYS A 76 -8.99 7.39 -17.61
N THR A 77 -9.75 8.36 -18.11
CA THR A 77 -9.77 9.73 -17.56
C THR A 77 -10.68 9.85 -16.34
N ASN A 78 -11.52 8.84 -16.09
CA ASN A 78 -12.47 8.77 -14.98
C ASN A 78 -12.18 7.58 -14.05
N VAL A 79 -10.94 7.47 -13.60
CA VAL A 79 -10.51 6.43 -12.65
C VAL A 79 -10.69 6.92 -11.22
N MET A 80 -11.56 6.25 -10.46
CA MET A 80 -11.69 6.44 -9.01
C MET A 80 -10.89 5.39 -8.26
N LEU A 81 -9.97 5.83 -7.40
CA LEU A 81 -9.24 5.00 -6.46
C LEU A 81 -9.99 4.95 -5.12
N PHE A 82 -10.13 3.79 -4.51
CA PHE A 82 -10.80 3.70 -3.21
C PHE A 82 -10.30 2.52 -2.40
N GLY A 83 -10.34 2.66 -1.07
CA GLY A 83 -9.88 1.60 -0.18
C GLY A 83 -10.36 1.80 1.26
N GLN A 84 -10.28 0.71 2.04
CA GLN A 84 -10.65 0.68 3.45
C GLN A 84 -9.46 0.30 4.35
N SER A 85 -9.40 0.88 5.56
CA SER A 85 -8.33 0.62 6.53
C SER A 85 -6.94 0.84 5.90
N ALA A 86 -6.08 -0.19 5.83
CA ALA A 86 -4.79 -0.14 5.14
C ALA A 86 -4.90 0.21 3.64
N GLY A 87 -5.96 -0.20 2.96
CA GLY A 87 -6.24 0.23 1.58
C GLY A 87 -6.67 1.70 1.50
N GLY A 88 -7.32 2.19 2.56
CA GLY A 88 -7.60 3.61 2.75
C GLY A 88 -6.33 4.42 3.00
N GLY A 89 -5.42 3.92 3.85
CA GLY A 89 -4.07 4.46 4.05
C GLY A 89 -3.23 4.47 2.77
N SER A 90 -3.35 3.43 1.96
CA SER A 90 -2.74 3.38 0.62
C SER A 90 -3.35 4.43 -0.32
N THR A 91 -4.66 4.65 -0.25
CA THR A 91 -5.34 5.72 -1.00
C THR A 91 -4.84 7.10 -0.56
N ILE A 92 -4.61 7.33 0.75
CA ILE A 92 -3.92 8.53 1.25
C ILE A 92 -2.53 8.64 0.65
N ALA A 93 -1.75 7.56 0.63
CA ALA A 93 -0.41 7.58 0.07
C ALA A 93 -0.43 8.00 -1.41
N HIS A 94 -1.33 7.48 -2.23
CA HIS A 94 -1.46 7.89 -3.64
C HIS A 94 -1.96 9.32 -3.85
N LEU A 95 -2.66 9.92 -2.87
CA LEU A 95 -2.94 11.37 -2.86
C LEU A 95 -1.67 12.20 -2.67
N LEU A 96 -0.66 11.65 -2.01
CA LEU A 96 0.58 12.36 -1.64
C LEU A 96 1.77 12.01 -2.56
N ILE A 97 1.77 10.82 -3.15
CA ILE A 97 2.81 10.37 -4.08
C ILE A 97 2.55 11.01 -5.46
N GLN A 98 3.35 12.01 -5.80
CA GLN A 98 3.19 12.80 -7.03
C GLN A 98 3.15 11.97 -8.31
N SER A 99 3.95 10.90 -8.39
CA SER A 99 3.97 10.00 -9.54
C SER A 99 2.67 9.21 -9.73
N SER A 100 1.75 9.24 -8.76
CA SER A 100 0.42 8.62 -8.87
C SER A 100 -0.67 9.58 -9.36
N TRP A 101 -0.44 10.90 -9.35
CA TRP A 101 -1.51 11.89 -9.50
C TRP A 101 -2.23 11.86 -10.86
N SER A 102 -1.54 11.46 -11.92
CA SER A 102 -2.14 11.34 -13.26
C SER A 102 -2.92 10.04 -13.46
N LEU A 103 -2.86 9.09 -12.51
CA LEU A 103 -3.41 7.75 -12.67
C LEU A 103 -4.86 7.62 -12.21
N TYR A 104 -5.40 8.63 -11.53
CA TYR A 104 -6.78 8.67 -11.04
C TYR A 104 -7.32 10.11 -10.99
N SER A 105 -8.64 10.25 -11.04
CA SER A 105 -9.36 11.53 -11.00
C SER A 105 -10.14 11.75 -9.70
N SER A 106 -10.38 10.70 -8.92
CA SER A 106 -11.10 10.78 -7.65
C SER A 106 -10.64 9.71 -6.67
N ALA A 107 -10.83 9.98 -5.37
CA ALA A 107 -10.42 9.12 -4.27
C ALA A 107 -11.53 8.97 -3.22
N ILE A 108 -11.75 7.74 -2.72
CA ILE A 108 -12.61 7.48 -1.55
C ILE A 108 -11.79 6.80 -0.43
N LEU A 109 -11.86 7.38 0.76
CA LEU A 109 -11.09 7.00 1.95
C LEU A 109 -12.06 6.46 3.02
N GLN A 110 -12.06 5.15 3.24
CA GLN A 110 -12.94 4.51 4.24
C GLN A 110 -12.13 4.10 5.46
N SER A 111 -12.42 4.66 6.64
CA SER A 111 -11.77 4.28 7.91
C SER A 111 -10.25 4.25 7.80
N SER A 112 -9.69 5.33 7.25
CA SER A 112 -8.32 5.33 6.72
C SER A 112 -7.26 5.73 7.75
N GLY A 113 -6.09 5.13 7.64
CA GLY A 113 -4.90 5.44 8.42
C GLY A 113 -3.72 4.53 8.03
N PRO A 114 -2.54 4.72 8.66
CA PRO A 114 -2.21 5.75 9.62
C PRO A 114 -1.81 7.09 8.98
N PHE A 115 -1.84 8.16 9.78
CA PHE A 115 -1.32 9.48 9.41
C PHE A 115 0.12 9.72 9.86
N ARG A 116 0.73 8.72 10.50
CA ARG A 116 2.10 8.73 11.00
C ARG A 116 2.79 7.42 10.62
N TYR A 117 3.97 7.55 10.04
CA TYR A 117 4.83 6.43 9.67
C TYR A 117 6.23 6.60 10.29
N ASP A 118 6.90 5.49 10.59
CA ASP A 118 8.33 5.52 10.90
C ASP A 118 9.14 5.81 9.63
N THR A 119 10.37 6.28 9.79
CA THR A 119 11.26 6.44 8.64
C THR A 119 11.80 5.08 8.18
N CYS A 120 12.07 4.93 6.89
CA CYS A 120 12.70 3.73 6.38
C CYS A 120 14.10 3.54 6.99
N GLN A 121 14.82 4.64 7.22
CA GLN A 121 16.16 4.63 7.83
C GLN A 121 16.16 4.02 9.25
N GLU A 122 15.19 4.39 10.09
CA GLU A 122 15.06 3.82 11.45
C GLU A 122 14.81 2.32 11.41
N ARG A 123 14.06 1.83 10.41
CA ARG A 123 13.66 0.41 10.33
C ARG A 123 14.68 -0.48 9.64
N GLU A 124 15.49 0.03 8.71
CA GLU A 124 16.41 -0.76 7.91
C GLU A 124 17.36 -1.63 8.74
N GLN A 125 18.03 -1.05 9.74
CA GLN A 125 18.99 -1.81 10.57
C GLN A 125 18.29 -2.77 11.53
N ILE A 126 17.22 -2.32 12.17
CA ILE A 126 16.41 -3.17 13.07
C ILE A 126 15.88 -4.40 12.32
N ASN A 127 15.40 -4.19 11.10
CA ASN A 127 14.90 -5.26 10.25
C ASN A 127 15.99 -6.25 9.84
N LEU A 128 17.20 -5.76 9.55
CA LEU A 128 18.34 -6.62 9.23
C LEU A 128 18.75 -7.47 10.43
N GLU A 129 18.85 -6.88 11.62
CA GLU A 129 19.14 -7.61 12.87
C GLU A 129 18.09 -8.68 13.18
N LEU A 130 16.81 -8.40 12.93
CA LEU A 130 15.73 -9.38 13.09
C LEU A 130 15.88 -10.56 12.12
N LEU A 131 16.26 -10.29 10.87
CA LEU A 131 16.54 -11.34 9.89
C LEU A 131 17.73 -12.19 10.28
N GLU A 132 18.84 -11.56 10.71
CA GLU A 132 20.04 -12.28 11.15
C GLU A 132 19.77 -13.18 12.35
N LYS A 133 18.96 -12.72 13.30
CA LYS A 133 18.58 -13.52 14.47
C LYS A 133 17.73 -14.74 14.08
N SER A 134 16.86 -14.59 13.09
CA SER A 134 15.90 -15.64 12.70
C SER A 134 16.46 -16.60 11.63
N PHE A 135 17.45 -16.14 10.88
CA PHE A 135 18.07 -16.83 9.75
C PHE A 135 19.60 -16.64 9.79
N SER A 136 20.20 -17.01 10.91
CA SER A 136 21.64 -16.88 11.15
C SER A 136 22.52 -17.55 10.07
N GLU A 137 21.99 -18.57 9.41
CA GLU A 137 22.60 -19.25 8.27
C GLU A 137 22.90 -18.32 7.08
N CYS A 138 22.17 -17.22 6.94
CA CYS A 138 22.31 -16.30 5.82
C CYS A 138 23.32 -15.18 6.03
N GLN A 139 23.83 -14.95 7.24
CA GLN A 139 24.90 -13.95 7.52
C GLN A 139 24.67 -12.60 6.81
N SER A 140 23.48 -12.00 6.98
CA SER A 140 23.10 -10.70 6.38
C SER A 140 23.04 -10.67 4.84
N ASN A 141 23.22 -11.81 4.17
CA ASN A 141 23.27 -11.88 2.71
C ASN A 141 21.86 -11.86 2.12
N ILE A 142 21.52 -10.76 1.43
CA ILE A 142 20.21 -10.59 0.79
C ILE A 142 19.92 -11.68 -0.26
N ASN A 143 20.93 -12.20 -0.95
CA ASN A 143 20.73 -13.26 -1.92
C ASN A 143 20.39 -14.60 -1.25
N CYS A 144 20.91 -14.85 -0.04
CA CYS A 144 20.50 -16.00 0.76
C CYS A 144 19.04 -15.86 1.19
N PHE A 145 18.64 -14.72 1.76
CA PHE A 145 17.25 -14.50 2.16
C PHE A 145 16.26 -14.69 0.99
N ARG A 146 16.62 -14.22 -0.21
CA ARG A 146 15.79 -14.37 -1.42
C ARG A 146 15.61 -15.82 -1.89
N GLN A 147 16.47 -16.74 -1.46
CA GLN A 147 16.38 -18.17 -1.80
C GLN A 147 15.57 -18.96 -0.79
N LEU A 148 15.26 -18.39 0.37
CA LEU A 148 14.44 -19.05 1.39
C LEU A 148 12.99 -19.16 0.93
N ASN A 149 12.31 -20.22 1.38
CA ASN A 149 10.88 -20.35 1.17
C ASN A 149 10.13 -19.20 1.88
N ALA A 150 9.21 -18.54 1.18
CA ALA A 150 8.41 -17.45 1.70
C ALA A 150 7.67 -17.81 3.01
N SER A 151 7.23 -19.06 3.18
CA SER A 151 6.53 -19.51 4.39
C SER A 151 7.40 -19.44 5.64
N LEU A 152 8.72 -19.64 5.50
CA LEU A 152 9.65 -19.61 6.63
C LEU A 152 9.71 -18.23 7.28
N PHE A 153 9.48 -17.16 6.52
CA PHE A 153 9.43 -15.80 7.07
C PHE A 153 8.26 -15.63 8.04
N TYR A 154 7.09 -16.18 7.72
CA TYR A 154 5.94 -16.13 8.64
C TYR A 154 6.07 -17.09 9.82
N GLU A 155 6.79 -18.20 9.65
CA GLU A 155 7.02 -19.17 10.71
C GLU A 155 8.07 -18.70 11.73
N LYS A 156 9.18 -18.14 11.25
CA LYS A 156 10.35 -17.83 12.08
C LYS A 156 10.44 -16.37 12.52
N LEU A 157 9.86 -15.42 11.79
CA LEU A 157 9.93 -14.01 12.16
C LEU A 157 8.72 -13.61 13.00
N THR A 158 8.99 -13.28 14.26
CA THR A 158 8.03 -12.58 15.12
C THR A 158 8.26 -11.09 15.01
N VAL A 159 7.41 -10.40 14.25
CA VAL A 159 7.51 -8.96 14.00
C VAL A 159 6.24 -8.28 14.48
N ASN A 160 6.37 -7.14 15.15
CA ASN A 160 5.22 -6.32 15.48
C ASN A 160 4.55 -5.89 14.17
N TRP A 161 3.24 -6.06 14.05
CA TRP A 161 2.49 -5.74 12.84
C TRP A 161 2.66 -4.27 12.39
N ILE A 162 2.94 -3.33 13.31
CA ILE A 162 3.29 -1.93 12.98
C ILE A 162 4.62 -1.84 12.22
N THR A 163 5.58 -2.72 12.53
CA THR A 163 6.84 -2.88 11.79
C THR A 163 6.62 -3.54 10.43
N LEU A 164 5.38 -3.79 10.00
CA LEU A 164 5.03 -4.22 8.64
C LEU A 164 4.18 -3.16 7.92
N TRP A 165 4.03 -1.96 8.50
CA TRP A 165 3.43 -0.82 7.82
C TRP A 165 4.39 -0.18 6.81
N PRO A 166 3.91 0.67 5.90
CA PRO A 166 4.77 1.50 5.07
C PRO A 166 5.74 2.37 5.88
N CYS A 167 6.82 2.80 5.24
CA CYS A 167 7.79 3.73 5.81
C CYS A 167 7.99 4.97 4.91
N ILE A 168 8.42 6.07 5.50
CA ILE A 168 8.67 7.34 4.79
C ILE A 168 10.15 7.74 4.80
N GLY A 169 10.48 8.81 4.07
CA GLY A 169 11.82 9.42 4.05
C GLY A 169 12.42 9.47 2.65
N GLU A 170 13.68 9.88 2.54
CA GLU A 170 14.32 10.18 1.24
C GLU A 170 14.33 9.02 0.24
N ARG A 171 14.41 7.78 0.75
CA ARG A 171 14.41 6.56 -0.08
C ARG A 171 13.01 6.00 -0.36
N SER A 172 11.96 6.63 0.17
CA SER A 172 10.56 6.25 0.00
C SER A 172 9.88 7.08 -1.08
N GLN A 173 8.80 6.55 -1.66
CA GLN A 173 7.90 7.30 -2.55
C GLN A 173 7.23 8.47 -1.80
N LEU A 174 7.09 8.36 -0.48
CA LEU A 174 6.54 9.37 0.39
C LEU A 174 7.64 9.90 1.32
N LYS A 175 8.07 11.14 1.10
CA LYS A 175 9.25 11.71 1.78
C LYS A 175 8.98 12.27 3.17
N GLU A 176 7.75 12.73 3.41
CA GLU A 176 7.35 13.39 4.65
C GLU A 176 6.08 12.76 5.24
N GLN A 177 5.78 13.13 6.49
CA GLN A 177 4.56 12.66 7.16
C GLN A 177 3.30 13.14 6.43
N PRO A 178 2.27 12.28 6.26
CA PRO A 178 1.04 12.64 5.58
C PRO A 178 0.41 13.97 6.04
N LEU A 179 0.29 14.20 7.36
CA LEU A 179 -0.30 15.43 7.90
C LEU A 179 0.53 16.68 7.57
N ALA A 180 1.85 16.56 7.49
CA ALA A 180 2.71 17.68 7.13
C ALA A 180 2.48 18.08 5.66
N LEU A 181 2.41 17.11 4.76
CA LEU A 181 2.15 17.33 3.34
C LEU A 181 0.75 17.92 3.10
N PHE A 182 -0.29 17.39 3.76
CA PHE A 182 -1.63 17.98 3.68
C PHE A 182 -1.66 19.44 4.16
N ARG A 183 -0.98 19.76 5.28
CA ARG A 183 -0.90 21.14 5.80
C ARG A 183 -0.17 22.10 4.85
N LYS A 184 0.85 21.62 4.15
CA LYS A 184 1.54 22.39 3.09
C LYS A 184 0.70 22.51 1.81
N GLY A 185 -0.37 21.72 1.69
CA GLY A 185 -1.11 21.59 0.45
C GLY A 185 -0.31 20.87 -0.63
N ASP A 186 0.55 19.93 -0.26
CA ASP A 186 1.32 19.10 -1.19
C ASP A 186 0.64 17.72 -1.35
N PHE A 187 -0.45 17.73 -2.10
CA PHE A 187 -1.26 16.56 -2.43
C PHE A 187 -1.98 16.79 -3.75
N ASN A 188 -2.59 15.75 -4.32
CA ASN A 188 -3.34 15.84 -5.56
C ASN A 188 -4.61 16.70 -5.43
N LYS A 189 -4.49 18.03 -5.60
CA LYS A 189 -5.62 18.98 -5.51
C LYS A 189 -6.63 18.85 -6.65
N LYS A 190 -6.29 18.13 -7.72
CA LYS A 190 -7.20 17.91 -8.86
C LYS A 190 -8.18 16.78 -8.61
N ALA A 191 -7.84 15.86 -7.70
CA ALA A 191 -8.71 14.74 -7.38
C ALA A 191 -9.90 15.19 -6.52
N SER A 192 -11.11 14.73 -6.85
CA SER A 192 -12.24 14.82 -5.93
C SER A 192 -12.09 13.79 -4.82
N ILE A 193 -12.30 14.18 -3.56
CA ILE A 193 -12.03 13.34 -2.40
C ILE A 193 -13.29 13.20 -1.54
N ILE A 194 -13.63 11.95 -1.20
CA ILE A 194 -14.62 11.63 -0.15
C ILE A 194 -13.89 10.85 0.92
N GLY A 195 -14.09 11.21 2.19
CA GLY A 195 -13.53 10.48 3.32
C GLY A 195 -14.56 10.29 4.42
N GLY A 196 -14.50 9.15 5.11
CA GLY A 196 -15.39 8.83 6.22
C GLY A 196 -14.76 7.86 7.20
N MET A 197 -15.29 7.87 8.42
CA MET A 197 -14.95 6.98 9.53
C MET A 197 -16.26 6.45 10.14
N ASN A 198 -16.19 5.27 10.74
CA ASN A 198 -17.28 4.72 11.54
C ASN A 198 -17.29 5.37 12.94
N THR A 199 -18.40 5.26 13.67
CA THR A 199 -18.50 5.85 15.02
C THR A 199 -17.64 5.13 16.06
N ASN A 200 -17.42 3.82 15.90
CA ASN A 200 -16.73 2.96 16.86
C ASN A 200 -15.56 2.21 16.19
N GLU A 201 -14.54 2.93 15.71
CA GLU A 201 -13.41 2.34 14.97
C GLU A 201 -12.50 1.42 15.80
N GLU A 202 -12.63 1.39 17.13
CA GLU A 202 -11.78 0.55 18.01
C GLU A 202 -12.47 -0.75 18.48
N GLU A 203 -13.74 -0.96 18.12
CA GLU A 203 -14.53 -2.15 18.46
C GLU A 203 -14.60 -3.10 17.25
N PHE A 204 -13.54 -3.91 17.05
CA PHE A 204 -13.43 -4.89 15.96
C PHE A 204 -13.88 -6.31 16.35
#